data_AF-A0A0D6ERE0-F1
#
_entry.id   AF-A0A0D6ERE0-F1
#
_cell.length_a   1.000
_cell.length_b   1.000
_cell.length_c   1.000
_cell.angle_alpha   90.00
_cell.angle_beta   90.00
_cell.angle_gamma   90.00
#
_symmetry.space_group_name_H-M   'P 1'
#
loop_
_entity.id
_entity.type
_entity.pdbx_description
1 polymer ?
#
loop_
_entity_poly.entity_id
_entity_poly.type
_entity_poly.pdbx_seq_one_letter_code
_entity_poly.pdbx_strand_id
1 'polypeptide(L)'
;MTAVTACMGTWSTMACNIGDFSRYSRKESSAILQIAIVPLMWTVCALFGSIAANMTTVIPVFAGAQVFQPFDIIDQGGWLGNKGGRAAAFFCSAAWAIGNMTTNITANSVSSANDLASLFPKWINIFRGQLFAIIIGCWAFAPWKVLSSATSFLSFMSSYSIVLAPNFFLVKKGRYNVPEMYDFTGIYRYTHGFNLPALGALLVSIPPNLPGMINALNSSIDIGNAKYIYCMADIFGIVVAAATHVTLSKLFPARETLISEAVFAHDVLEGRVAGYEHLARRHGGAGTTSFAASDEKKLDDAPEANIVSV
;
A
#
# COMPACT_ATOMS: atom_id res chain seq x y z
N MET A 1 0.82 -21.54 -8.57
CA MET A 1 -0.26 -20.59 -8.26
C MET A 1 -0.17 -20.08 -6.82
N THR A 2 -0.05 -20.94 -5.82
CA THR A 2 0.14 -20.52 -4.40
C THR A 2 1.30 -19.54 -4.19
N ALA A 3 2.46 -19.74 -4.85
CA ALA A 3 3.57 -18.79 -4.78
C ALA A 3 3.23 -17.39 -5.33
N VAL A 4 2.43 -17.32 -6.40
CA VAL A 4 1.98 -16.05 -7.00
C VAL A 4 1.03 -15.34 -6.05
N THR A 5 0.05 -16.05 -5.48
CA THR A 5 -0.88 -15.53 -4.47
C THR A 5 -0.14 -15.06 -3.20
N ALA A 6 0.88 -15.79 -2.75
CA ALA A 6 1.70 -15.35 -1.62
C ALA A 6 2.44 -14.03 -1.90
N CYS A 7 3.01 -13.90 -3.11
CA CYS A 7 3.64 -12.64 -3.53
C CYS A 7 2.60 -11.51 -3.66
N MET A 8 1.48 -11.74 -4.33
CA MET A 8 0.44 -10.72 -4.53
C MET A 8 -0.18 -10.26 -3.22
N GLY A 9 -0.53 -11.17 -2.31
CA GLY A 9 -1.08 -10.83 -1.00
C GLY A 9 -0.15 -9.94 -0.17
N THR A 10 1.17 -10.17 -0.24
CA THR A 10 2.17 -9.36 0.50
C THR A 10 2.17 -7.89 0.06
N TRP A 11 1.85 -7.61 -1.21
CA TRP A 11 1.90 -6.26 -1.79
C TRP A 11 0.54 -5.61 -1.98
N SER A 12 -0.55 -6.33 -1.70
CA SER A 12 -1.91 -5.84 -1.96
C SER A 12 -2.28 -4.63 -1.10
N THR A 13 -1.74 -4.53 0.11
CA THR A 13 -1.90 -3.35 0.98
C THR A 13 -1.21 -2.12 0.38
N MET A 14 0.03 -2.29 -0.09
CA MET A 14 0.79 -1.22 -0.75
C MET A 14 0.15 -0.79 -2.08
N ALA A 15 -0.42 -1.75 -2.83
CA ALA A 15 -1.13 -1.44 -4.06
C ALA A 15 -2.38 -0.57 -3.80
N CYS A 16 -3.09 -0.79 -2.69
CA CYS A 16 -4.25 0.02 -2.31
C CYS A 16 -3.87 1.44 -1.90
N ASN A 17 -2.70 1.63 -1.27
CA ASN A 17 -2.26 2.93 -0.74
C ASN A 17 -1.23 3.65 -1.62
N ILE A 18 -0.95 3.15 -2.83
CA ILE A 18 0.03 3.76 -3.75
C ILE A 18 -0.28 5.24 -4.05
N GLY A 19 -1.57 5.63 -3.95
CA GLY A 19 -2.04 7.01 -4.03
C GLY A 19 -1.37 7.97 -3.05
N ASP A 20 -0.97 7.48 -1.87
CA ASP A 20 -0.29 8.26 -0.84
C ASP A 20 1.09 8.77 -1.31
N PHE A 21 1.75 8.00 -2.16
CA PHE A 21 3.05 8.34 -2.74
C PHE A 21 2.91 8.99 -4.11
N SER A 22 2.01 8.48 -4.94
CA SER A 22 1.87 8.95 -6.32
C SER A 22 1.40 10.40 -6.39
N ARG A 23 0.67 10.91 -5.38
CA ARG A 23 0.29 12.33 -5.29
C ARG A 23 1.48 13.29 -5.20
N TYR A 24 2.65 12.80 -4.82
CA TYR A 24 3.90 13.57 -4.77
C TYR A 24 4.76 13.39 -6.04
N SER A 25 4.35 12.51 -6.96
CA SER A 25 5.05 12.34 -8.23
C SER A 25 4.79 13.52 -9.15
N ARG A 26 5.86 14.14 -9.65
CA ARG A 26 5.78 15.25 -10.61
C ARG A 26 5.54 14.80 -12.04
N LYS A 27 5.90 13.55 -12.37
CA LYS A 27 5.83 13.00 -13.74
C LYS A 27 5.08 11.68 -13.73
N GLU A 28 4.22 11.48 -14.72
CA GLU A 28 3.50 10.22 -14.92
C GLU A 28 4.46 9.09 -15.36
N SER A 29 5.56 9.44 -16.04
CA SER A 29 6.60 8.49 -16.45
C SER A 29 7.27 7.77 -15.28
N SER A 30 7.23 8.34 -14.07
CA SER A 30 7.74 7.71 -12.86
C SER A 30 7.02 6.39 -12.54
N ALA A 31 5.72 6.27 -12.86
CA ALA A 31 4.97 5.03 -12.65
C ALA A 31 5.39 3.95 -13.66
N ILE A 32 5.64 4.34 -14.91
CA ILE A 32 6.10 3.42 -15.96
C ILE A 32 7.49 2.88 -15.62
N LEU A 33 8.38 3.75 -15.13
CA LEU A 33 9.71 3.35 -14.72
C LEU A 33 9.70 2.31 -13.59
N GLN A 34 8.77 2.43 -12.64
CA GLN A 34 8.61 1.47 -11.55
C GLN A 34 8.27 0.05 -12.03
N ILE A 35 7.56 -0.09 -13.15
CA ILE A 35 7.24 -1.40 -13.74
C ILE A 35 8.51 -2.19 -14.07
N ALA A 36 9.59 -1.51 -14.48
CA ALA A 36 10.87 -2.15 -14.78
C ALA A 36 11.80 -2.21 -13.56
N ILE A 37 11.93 -1.11 -12.82
CA ILE A 37 12.90 -1.01 -11.71
C ILE A 37 12.50 -1.90 -10.53
N VAL A 38 11.23 -1.95 -10.16
CA VAL A 38 10.78 -2.68 -8.97
C VAL A 38 11.05 -4.19 -9.12
N PRO A 39 10.63 -4.88 -10.20
CA PRO A 39 10.93 -6.30 -10.37
C PRO A 39 12.43 -6.59 -10.48
N LEU A 40 13.20 -5.71 -11.13
CA LEU A 40 14.64 -5.86 -11.25
C LEU A 40 15.33 -5.82 -9.88
N MET A 41 15.04 -4.79 -9.08
CA MET A 41 15.60 -4.62 -7.75
C MET A 41 15.21 -5.80 -6.85
N TRP A 42 13.96 -6.26 -6.91
CA TRP A 42 13.50 -7.43 -6.17
C TRP A 42 14.20 -8.72 -6.59
N THR A 43 14.42 -8.91 -7.89
CA THR A 43 15.13 -10.08 -8.42
C THR A 43 16.57 -10.12 -7.90
N VAL A 44 17.24 -8.96 -7.89
CA VAL A 44 18.60 -8.84 -7.36
C VAL A 44 18.63 -9.14 -5.85
N CYS A 45 17.74 -8.55 -5.07
CA CYS A 45 17.65 -8.80 -3.63
C CYS A 45 17.33 -10.27 -3.31
N ALA A 46 16.37 -10.87 -4.01
CA ALA A 46 15.98 -12.27 -3.84
C ALA A 46 17.11 -13.22 -4.24
N LEU A 47 17.88 -12.90 -5.28
CA LEU A 47 19.05 -13.65 -5.70
C LEU A 47 20.12 -13.66 -4.60
N PHE A 48 20.50 -12.48 -4.09
CA PHE A 48 21.50 -12.38 -3.02
C PHE A 48 21.03 -13.05 -1.72
N GLY A 49 19.75 -12.88 -1.35
CA GLY A 49 19.17 -13.57 -0.19
C GLY A 49 19.19 -15.09 -0.34
N SER A 50 18.86 -15.60 -1.53
CA SER A 50 18.91 -17.04 -1.82
C SER A 50 20.32 -17.59 -1.84
N ILE A 51 21.29 -16.85 -2.40
CA ILE A 51 22.71 -17.24 -2.37
C ILE A 51 23.19 -17.27 -0.92
N ALA A 52 22.93 -16.23 -0.12
CA ALA A 52 23.32 -16.18 1.28
C ALA A 52 22.74 -17.35 2.08
N ALA A 53 21.44 -17.64 1.93
CA ALA A 53 20.79 -18.76 2.57
C ALA A 53 21.42 -20.10 2.14
N ASN A 54 21.68 -20.33 0.86
CA ASN A 54 22.35 -21.54 0.41
C ASN A 54 23.79 -21.66 0.95
N MET A 55 24.52 -20.55 1.07
CA MET A 55 25.87 -20.55 1.63
C MET A 55 25.90 -20.96 3.10
N THR A 56 24.84 -20.71 3.88
CA THR A 56 24.77 -21.20 5.26
C THR A 56 24.81 -22.74 5.34
N THR A 57 24.29 -23.45 4.34
CA THR A 57 24.31 -24.92 4.32
C THR A 57 25.71 -25.53 4.18
N VAL A 58 26.66 -24.80 3.57
CA VAL A 58 28.04 -25.28 3.37
C VAL A 58 28.99 -24.84 4.48
N ILE A 59 28.62 -23.84 5.27
CA ILE A 59 29.45 -23.34 6.37
C ILE A 59 29.26 -24.23 7.60
N PRO A 60 30.33 -24.84 8.16
CA PRO A 60 30.22 -25.82 9.23
C PRO A 60 29.49 -25.33 10.49
N VAL A 61 29.61 -24.04 10.80
CA VAL A 61 28.97 -23.41 11.97
C VAL A 61 27.45 -23.54 11.96
N PHE A 62 26.82 -23.57 10.78
CA PHE A 62 25.37 -23.69 10.67
C PHE A 62 24.90 -25.15 10.51
N ALA A 63 25.81 -26.13 10.56
CA ALA A 63 25.50 -27.56 10.55
C ALA A 63 24.54 -28.01 9.42
N GLY A 64 24.64 -27.38 8.24
CA GLY A 64 23.78 -27.69 7.10
C GLY A 64 22.40 -27.03 7.13
N ALA A 65 22.09 -26.21 8.14
CA ALA A 65 20.84 -25.46 8.21
C ALA A 65 20.82 -24.32 7.19
N GLN A 66 19.65 -24.12 6.56
CA GLN A 66 19.41 -23.00 5.66
C GLN A 66 18.79 -21.83 6.44
N VAL A 67 19.60 -20.80 6.70
CA VAL A 67 19.20 -19.62 7.46
C VAL A 67 18.90 -18.46 6.51
N PHE A 68 17.68 -17.94 6.59
CA PHE A 68 17.22 -16.85 5.72
C PHE A 68 17.27 -15.47 6.38
N GLN A 69 17.24 -15.42 7.71
CA GLN A 69 17.19 -14.17 8.45
C GLN A 69 18.62 -13.64 8.71
N PRO A 70 18.95 -12.40 8.32
CA PRO A 70 20.30 -11.87 8.50
C PRO A 70 20.76 -11.78 9.95
N PHE A 71 19.85 -11.55 10.90
CA PHE A 71 20.19 -11.51 12.32
C PHE A 71 20.59 -12.88 12.86
N ASP A 72 19.92 -13.96 12.42
CA ASP A 72 20.27 -15.34 12.78
C ASP A 72 21.65 -15.73 12.23
N ILE A 73 22.00 -15.24 11.03
CA ILE A 73 23.33 -15.46 10.42
C ILE A 73 24.43 -14.81 11.27
N ILE A 74 24.19 -13.61 11.82
CA ILE A 74 25.16 -12.91 12.66
C ILE A 74 25.31 -13.60 14.03
N ASP A 75 24.18 -13.98 14.63
CA ASP A 75 24.12 -14.59 15.97
C ASP A 75 24.77 -15.99 15.97
N GLN A 76 24.31 -16.86 15.06
CA GLN A 76 24.80 -18.23 14.96
C GLN A 76 26.17 -18.30 14.26
N GLY A 77 26.51 -17.33 13.41
CA GLY A 77 27.71 -17.32 12.60
C GLY A 77 29.03 -17.16 13.37
N GLY A 78 28.99 -16.89 14.69
CA GLY A 78 30.19 -16.68 15.50
C GLY A 78 30.95 -15.38 15.20
N TRP A 79 30.28 -14.38 14.62
CA TRP A 79 30.90 -13.14 14.15
C TRP A 79 31.52 -12.33 15.31
N LEU A 80 31.02 -12.52 16.53
CA LEU A 80 31.47 -11.79 17.71
C LEU A 80 32.86 -12.23 18.24
N GLY A 81 33.37 -13.36 17.77
CA GLY A 81 34.61 -13.97 18.27
C GLY A 81 35.89 -13.20 17.92
N ASN A 82 35.88 -12.35 16.89
CA ASN A 82 37.07 -11.60 16.49
C ASN A 82 36.76 -10.11 16.19
N LYS A 83 37.79 -9.25 16.18
CA LYS A 83 37.62 -7.80 16.00
C LYS A 83 36.96 -7.43 14.66
N GLY A 84 37.31 -8.13 13.58
CA GLY A 84 36.77 -7.90 12.25
C GLY A 84 35.30 -8.32 12.11
N GLY A 85 34.95 -9.48 12.66
CA GLY A 85 33.59 -10.00 12.68
C GLY A 85 32.63 -9.15 13.53
N ARG A 86 33.10 -8.58 14.65
CA ARG A 86 32.30 -7.61 15.42
C ARG A 86 32.00 -6.34 14.62
N ALA A 87 32.98 -5.84 13.85
CA ALA A 87 32.74 -4.69 12.97
C ALA A 87 31.74 -5.06 11.86
N ALA A 88 31.88 -6.23 11.23
CA ALA A 88 30.93 -6.71 10.24
C ALA A 88 29.51 -6.87 10.81
N ALA A 89 29.38 -7.43 12.02
CA ALA A 89 28.11 -7.61 12.72
C ALA A 89 27.42 -6.26 12.97
N PHE A 90 28.19 -5.23 13.36
CA PHE A 90 27.66 -3.88 13.55
C PHE A 90 27.12 -3.29 12.25
N PHE A 91 27.91 -3.30 11.17
CA PHE A 91 27.48 -2.71 9.89
C PHE A 91 26.29 -3.46 9.29
N CYS A 92 26.28 -4.79 9.32
CA CYS A 92 25.15 -5.59 8.84
C CYS A 92 23.89 -5.35 9.68
N SER A 93 23.99 -5.34 11.01
CA SER A 93 22.84 -5.06 11.89
C SER A 93 22.33 -3.63 11.74
N ALA A 94 23.22 -2.65 11.56
CA ALA A 94 22.83 -1.26 11.34
C ALA A 94 22.10 -1.10 10.00
N ALA A 95 22.62 -1.69 8.91
CA ALA A 95 21.96 -1.69 7.60
C ALA A 95 20.59 -2.36 7.66
N TRP A 96 20.48 -3.50 8.37
CA TRP A 96 19.21 -4.20 8.59
C TRP A 96 18.21 -3.36 9.40
N ALA A 97 18.66 -2.71 10.47
CA ALA A 97 17.81 -1.85 11.31
C ALA A 97 17.27 -0.65 10.51
N ILE A 98 18.14 0.02 9.74
CA ILE A 98 17.75 1.13 8.87
C ILE A 98 16.75 0.65 7.81
N GLY A 99 17.03 -0.46 7.12
CA GLY A 99 16.13 -1.00 6.10
C GLY A 99 14.73 -1.34 6.63
N ASN A 100 14.66 -1.95 7.81
CA ASN A 100 13.39 -2.27 8.47
C ASN A 100 12.64 -1.01 8.93
N MET A 101 13.36 -0.01 9.43
CA MET A 101 12.77 1.28 9.82
C MET A 101 12.18 2.00 8.61
N THR A 102 12.94 2.15 7.53
CA THR A 102 12.49 2.82 6.30
C THR A 102 11.28 2.12 5.68
N THR A 103 11.31 0.79 5.62
CA THR A 103 10.19 0.00 5.07
C THR A 103 8.93 0.15 5.92
N ASN A 104 9.03 0.12 7.25
CA ASN A 104 7.86 0.30 8.12
C ASN A 104 7.27 1.70 8.04
N ILE A 105 8.11 2.73 8.00
CA ILE A 105 7.64 4.12 7.88
C ILE A 105 6.86 4.30 6.58
N THR A 106 7.44 3.86 5.46
CA THR A 106 6.84 4.03 4.13
C THR A 106 5.63 3.11 3.93
N ALA A 107 5.77 1.81 4.11
CA ALA A 107 4.70 0.86 3.80
C ALA A 107 3.48 0.97 4.73
N ASN A 108 3.69 1.27 6.01
CA ASN A 108 2.66 1.15 7.04
C ASN A 108 2.31 2.50 7.71
N SER A 109 3.31 3.22 8.23
CA SER A 109 3.05 4.40 9.07
C SER A 109 2.47 5.59 8.30
N VAL A 110 2.97 5.87 7.09
CA VAL A 110 2.48 7.00 6.28
C VAL A 110 1.02 6.80 5.88
N SER A 111 0.68 5.60 5.41
CA SER A 111 -0.68 5.28 4.96
C SER A 111 -1.68 5.33 6.11
N SER A 112 -1.36 4.69 7.25
CA SER A 112 -2.21 4.76 8.44
C SER A 112 -2.41 6.20 8.94
N ALA A 113 -1.37 7.03 8.89
CA ALA A 113 -1.47 8.42 9.30
C ALA A 113 -2.35 9.26 8.35
N ASN A 114 -2.24 9.04 7.03
CA ASN A 114 -3.10 9.69 6.04
C ASN A 114 -4.57 9.29 6.23
N ASP A 115 -4.85 8.00 6.46
CA ASP A 115 -6.22 7.51 6.71
C ASP A 115 -6.82 8.17 7.97
N LEU A 116 -6.08 8.17 9.07
CA LEU A 116 -6.54 8.77 10.34
C LEU A 116 -6.72 10.29 10.23
N ALA A 117 -5.82 10.98 9.54
CA ALA A 117 -5.94 12.42 9.29
C ALA A 117 -7.14 12.74 8.39
N SER A 118 -7.50 11.85 7.46
CA SER A 118 -8.66 12.02 6.58
C SER A 118 -9.98 11.72 7.30
N LEU A 119 -9.99 10.73 8.21
CA LEU A 119 -11.18 10.38 9.00
C LEU A 119 -11.46 11.39 10.12
N PHE A 120 -10.40 11.88 10.78
CA PHE A 120 -10.50 12.74 11.96
C PHE A 120 -9.69 14.04 11.81
N PRO A 121 -9.93 14.84 10.74
CA PRO A 121 -9.08 15.98 10.37
C PRO A 121 -9.00 17.08 11.43
N LYS A 122 -10.00 17.18 12.31
CA LYS A 122 -10.01 18.16 13.41
C LYS A 122 -9.09 17.77 14.57
N TRP A 123 -8.80 16.49 14.75
CA TRP A 123 -8.12 15.96 15.93
C TRP A 123 -6.75 15.37 15.62
N ILE A 124 -6.60 14.77 14.44
CA ILE A 124 -5.41 14.04 14.03
C ILE A 124 -4.74 14.78 12.87
N ASN A 125 -3.48 15.16 13.11
CA ASN A 125 -2.55 15.53 12.04
C ASN A 125 -1.65 14.32 11.72
N ILE A 126 -0.86 14.41 10.66
CA ILE A 126 0.00 13.30 10.20
C ILE A 126 0.91 12.77 11.32
N PHE A 127 1.54 13.66 12.10
CA PHE A 127 2.41 13.26 13.20
C PHE A 127 1.67 12.46 14.29
N ARG A 128 0.49 12.95 14.72
CA ARG A 128 -0.35 12.25 15.69
C ARG A 128 -0.86 10.91 15.15
N GLY A 129 -1.18 10.85 13.86
CA GLY A 129 -1.57 9.62 13.17
C GLY A 129 -0.45 8.57 13.19
N GLN A 130 0.80 8.98 12.91
CA GLN A 130 1.96 8.08 12.99
C GLN A 130 2.19 7.56 14.42
N LEU A 131 2.08 8.43 15.43
CA LEU A 131 2.22 8.00 16.83
C LEU A 131 1.13 6.98 17.22
N PHE A 132 -0.12 7.22 16.78
CA PHE A 132 -1.21 6.29 17.00
C PHE A 132 -0.95 4.94 16.33
N ALA A 133 -0.49 4.94 15.07
CA ALA A 133 -0.14 3.74 14.32
C ALA A 133 0.95 2.92 15.03
N ILE A 134 1.98 3.57 15.58
CA ILE A 134 3.05 2.90 16.33
C ILE A 134 2.51 2.28 17.62
N ILE A 135 1.75 3.03 18.42
CA ILE A 135 1.27 2.55 19.73
C ILE A 135 0.26 1.41 19.55
N ILE A 136 -0.74 1.59 18.69
CA ILE A 136 -1.80 0.60 18.52
C ILE A 136 -1.35 -0.55 17.61
N GLY A 137 -0.78 -0.23 16.44
CA GLY A 137 -0.38 -1.22 15.44
C GLY A 137 0.80 -2.08 15.87
N CYS A 138 1.81 -1.53 16.53
CA CYS A 138 2.96 -2.31 17.00
C CYS A 138 2.73 -2.86 18.42
N TRP A 139 2.39 -2.02 19.40
CA TRP A 139 2.41 -2.44 20.80
C TRP A 139 1.13 -3.13 21.27
N ALA A 140 -0.04 -2.59 20.92
CA ALA A 140 -1.31 -3.18 21.36
C ALA A 140 -1.64 -4.47 20.61
N PHE A 141 -1.43 -4.50 19.29
CA PHE A 141 -1.67 -5.69 18.47
C PHE A 141 -0.59 -6.78 18.64
N ALA A 142 0.65 -6.40 18.97
CA ALA A 142 1.78 -7.30 19.18
C ALA A 142 1.94 -8.35 18.05
N PRO A 143 2.13 -7.92 16.79
CA PRO A 143 2.11 -8.80 15.61
C PRO A 143 3.14 -9.92 15.66
N TRP A 144 4.25 -9.76 16.38
CA TRP A 144 5.26 -10.81 16.58
C TRP A 144 4.70 -12.07 17.27
N LYS A 145 3.63 -11.94 18.06
CA LYS A 145 2.95 -13.11 18.64
C LYS A 145 2.23 -13.92 17.56
N VAL A 146 1.62 -13.26 16.59
CA VAL A 146 0.96 -13.89 15.44
C VAL A 146 1.99 -14.49 14.49
N LEU A 147 3.13 -13.81 14.30
CA LEU A 147 4.24 -14.26 13.45
C LEU A 147 4.90 -15.57 13.91
N SER A 148 4.80 -15.91 15.20
CA SER A 148 5.28 -17.19 15.73
C SER A 148 4.62 -18.41 15.06
N SER A 149 3.46 -18.22 14.43
CA SER A 149 2.82 -19.18 13.51
C SER A 149 2.98 -18.67 12.07
N ALA A 150 4.09 -19.02 11.42
CA ALA A 150 4.39 -18.62 10.03
C ALA A 150 3.26 -18.97 9.04
N THR A 151 2.51 -20.04 9.32
CA THR A 151 1.35 -20.49 8.52
C THR A 151 0.15 -19.56 8.65
N SER A 152 -0.08 -18.97 9.84
CA SER A 152 -1.21 -18.06 10.08
C SER A 152 -1.01 -16.70 9.40
N PHE A 153 0.24 -16.23 9.26
CA PHE A 153 0.56 -14.94 8.65
C PHE A 153 0.37 -14.94 7.12
N LEU A 154 0.87 -15.95 6.42
CA LEU A 154 0.68 -16.08 4.97
C LEU A 154 -0.81 -16.24 4.60
N SER A 155 -1.55 -16.96 5.44
CA SER A 155 -3.00 -17.14 5.28
C SER A 155 -3.77 -15.82 5.50
N PHE A 156 -3.38 -15.03 6.51
CA PHE A 156 -3.98 -13.72 6.77
C PHE A 156 -3.74 -12.72 5.63
N MET A 157 -2.50 -12.61 5.14
CA MET A 157 -2.13 -11.66 4.07
C MET A 157 -2.81 -11.96 2.72
N SER A 158 -3.07 -13.24 2.41
CA SER A 158 -3.80 -13.64 1.19
C SER A 158 -5.28 -13.26 1.16
N SER A 159 -5.81 -12.72 2.27
CA SER A 159 -7.23 -12.32 2.40
C SER A 159 -7.49 -10.91 1.88
N TYR A 160 -6.44 -10.12 1.63
CA TYR A 160 -6.54 -8.72 1.27
C TYR A 160 -6.46 -8.53 -0.25
N SER A 161 -7.56 -8.76 -0.96
CA SER A 161 -7.61 -8.50 -2.40
C SER A 161 -8.69 -7.49 -2.80
N ILE A 162 -8.23 -6.24 -2.82
CA ILE A 162 -8.53 -5.11 -3.72
C ILE A 162 -9.98 -5.00 -4.23
N VAL A 163 -10.77 -4.16 -3.55
CA VAL A 163 -12.11 -3.72 -4.00
C VAL A 163 -12.11 -2.30 -4.59
N LEU A 164 -10.99 -1.58 -4.54
CA LEU A 164 -10.95 -0.14 -4.88
C LEU A 164 -10.76 0.17 -6.39
N ALA A 165 -9.95 -0.61 -7.11
CA ALA A 165 -9.56 -0.29 -8.49
C ALA A 165 -10.68 -0.28 -9.56
N PRO A 166 -11.68 -1.20 -9.56
CA PRO A 166 -12.59 -1.31 -10.69
C PRO A 166 -13.61 -0.16 -10.81
N ASN A 167 -13.96 0.51 -9.70
CA ASN A 167 -14.97 1.57 -9.73
C ASN A 167 -14.50 2.80 -10.54
N PHE A 168 -13.25 3.21 -10.34
CA PHE A 168 -12.70 4.45 -10.92
C PHE A 168 -12.63 4.41 -12.44
N PHE A 169 -12.07 3.34 -13.00
CA PHE A 169 -11.85 3.22 -14.44
C PHE A 169 -13.06 2.64 -15.19
N LEU A 170 -13.73 1.63 -14.65
CA LEU A 170 -14.77 0.90 -15.39
C LEU A 170 -16.14 1.57 -15.32
N VAL A 171 -16.50 2.13 -14.16
CA VAL A 171 -17.83 2.74 -13.95
C VAL A 171 -17.79 4.24 -14.23
N LYS A 172 -16.81 4.95 -13.66
CA LYS A 172 -16.71 6.42 -13.73
C LYS A 172 -15.86 6.94 -14.88
N LYS A 173 -15.14 6.06 -15.60
CA LYS A 173 -14.28 6.42 -16.74
C LYS A 173 -13.27 7.52 -16.41
N GLY A 174 -12.76 7.54 -15.17
CA GLY A 174 -11.81 8.54 -14.69
C GLY A 174 -12.38 9.94 -14.44
N ARG A 175 -13.71 10.12 -14.43
CA ARG A 175 -14.36 11.41 -14.20
C ARG A 175 -14.85 11.54 -12.77
N TYR A 176 -14.27 12.49 -12.02
CA TYR A 176 -14.61 12.73 -10.63
C TYR A 176 -14.51 14.20 -10.26
N ASN A 177 -15.22 14.60 -9.20
CA ASN A 177 -15.26 15.97 -8.71
C ASN A 177 -14.58 16.04 -7.34
N VAL A 178 -13.35 16.56 -7.29
CA VAL A 178 -12.57 16.56 -6.05
C VAL A 178 -13.24 17.35 -4.92
N PRO A 179 -13.72 18.59 -5.13
CA PRO A 179 -14.44 19.32 -4.09
C PRO A 179 -15.57 18.53 -3.43
N GLU A 180 -16.39 17.84 -4.22
CA GLU A 180 -17.52 17.05 -3.73
C GLU A 180 -17.09 15.86 -2.86
N MET A 181 -15.85 15.37 -2.97
CA MET A 181 -15.33 14.32 -2.09
C MET A 181 -15.09 14.80 -0.66
N TYR A 182 -14.93 16.12 -0.47
CA TYR A 182 -14.74 16.74 0.83
C TYR A 182 -16.02 17.34 1.41
N ASP A 183 -17.16 17.22 0.70
CA ASP A 183 -18.47 17.62 1.21
C ASP A 183 -19.27 16.41 1.72
N PHE A 184 -19.67 16.45 2.99
CA PHE A 184 -20.53 15.45 3.61
C PHE A 184 -21.95 15.43 3.04
N THR A 185 -22.37 16.50 2.37
CA THR A 185 -23.65 16.59 1.66
C THR A 185 -23.54 16.45 0.14
N GLY A 186 -22.32 16.24 -0.37
CA GLY A 186 -22.04 16.21 -1.79
C GLY A 186 -22.55 14.96 -2.49
N ILE A 187 -22.34 14.93 -3.81
CA ILE A 187 -22.83 13.85 -4.69
C ILE A 187 -22.33 12.45 -4.28
N TYR A 188 -21.18 12.36 -3.62
CA TYR A 188 -20.57 11.09 -3.18
C TYR A 188 -21.08 10.57 -1.84
N ARG A 189 -22.14 11.17 -1.27
CA ARG A 189 -22.78 10.65 -0.07
C ARG A 189 -23.51 9.33 -0.30
N TYR A 190 -23.96 9.03 -1.53
CA TYR A 190 -24.77 7.84 -1.84
C TYR A 190 -25.92 7.65 -0.83
N THR A 191 -26.19 6.42 -0.39
CA THR A 191 -27.21 6.10 0.60
C THR A 191 -26.61 6.22 2.01
N HIS A 192 -26.78 7.38 2.65
CA HIS A 192 -26.31 7.65 4.02
C HIS A 192 -24.79 7.47 4.24
N GLY A 193 -23.98 7.72 3.21
CA GLY A 193 -22.52 7.53 3.24
C GLY A 193 -22.05 6.21 2.63
N PHE A 194 -22.96 5.31 2.24
CA PHE A 194 -22.62 3.98 1.74
C PHE A 194 -22.93 3.83 0.25
N ASN A 195 -21.92 3.37 -0.51
CA ASN A 195 -22.08 2.89 -1.87
C ASN A 195 -22.52 1.43 -1.85
N LEU A 196 -23.83 1.18 -1.98
CA LEU A 196 -24.42 -0.16 -1.91
C LEU A 196 -23.89 -1.12 -3.00
N PRO A 197 -23.74 -0.72 -4.28
CA PRO A 197 -23.04 -1.54 -5.29
C PRO A 197 -21.64 -2.00 -4.86
N ALA A 198 -20.84 -1.10 -4.27
CA ALA A 198 -19.49 -1.42 -3.80
C ALA A 198 -19.52 -2.36 -2.60
N LEU A 199 -20.45 -2.15 -1.66
CA LEU A 199 -20.66 -3.05 -0.52
C LEU A 199 -21.11 -4.44 -0.99
N GLY A 200 -22.01 -4.52 -1.97
CA GLY A 200 -22.43 -5.78 -2.58
C GLY A 200 -21.27 -6.52 -3.23
N ALA A 201 -20.37 -5.81 -3.92
CA ALA A 201 -19.17 -6.40 -4.51
C ALA A 201 -18.24 -7.02 -3.44
N LEU A 202 -18.04 -6.33 -2.31
CA LEU A 202 -17.28 -6.84 -1.16
C LEU A 202 -17.92 -8.10 -0.57
N LEU A 203 -19.24 -8.07 -0.37
CA LEU A 203 -19.99 -9.19 0.22
C LEU A 203 -20.06 -10.41 -0.69
N VAL A 204 -19.88 -10.26 -2.01
CA VAL A 204 -19.87 -11.38 -2.96
C VAL A 204 -18.46 -11.94 -3.17
N SER A 205 -17.42 -11.10 -3.14
CA SER A 205 -16.05 -11.54 -3.40
C SER A 205 -15.37 -12.24 -2.22
N ILE A 206 -15.70 -11.86 -0.98
CA ILE A 206 -15.06 -12.40 0.23
C ILE A 206 -15.52 -13.82 0.57
N PRO A 207 -16.84 -14.14 0.67
CA PRO A 207 -17.28 -15.42 1.21
C PRO A 207 -16.72 -16.68 0.54
N PRO A 208 -16.54 -16.73 -0.80
CA PRO A 208 -15.96 -17.91 -1.45
C PRO A 208 -14.51 -18.23 -1.02
N ASN A 209 -13.77 -17.24 -0.51
CA ASN A 209 -12.39 -17.41 -0.04
C ASN A 209 -12.29 -17.83 1.43
N LEU A 210 -13.36 -17.67 2.22
CA LEU A 210 -13.38 -17.99 3.65
C LEU A 210 -13.07 -19.46 3.97
N PRO A 211 -13.62 -20.46 3.25
CA PRO A 211 -13.28 -21.87 3.52
C PRO A 211 -11.78 -22.14 3.36
N GLY A 212 -11.15 -21.55 2.35
CA GLY A 212 -9.70 -21.63 2.12
C GLY A 212 -8.90 -21.07 3.29
N MET A 213 -9.29 -19.89 3.78
CA MET A 213 -8.68 -19.27 4.96
C MET A 213 -8.82 -20.15 6.21
N ILE A 214 -9.99 -20.76 6.43
CA ILE A 214 -10.24 -21.64 7.58
C ILE A 214 -9.35 -22.89 7.51
N ASN A 215 -9.24 -23.53 6.35
CA ASN A 215 -8.35 -24.68 6.15
C ASN A 215 -6.87 -24.31 6.31
N ALA A 216 -6.48 -23.11 5.90
CA ALA A 216 -5.10 -22.64 6.04
C ALA A 216 -4.73 -22.36 7.51
N LEU A 217 -5.69 -21.97 8.34
CA LEU A 217 -5.53 -21.83 9.80
C LEU A 217 -5.62 -23.17 10.54
N ASN A 218 -6.48 -24.07 10.08
CA ASN A 218 -6.66 -25.41 10.64
C ASN A 218 -6.81 -26.45 9.53
N SER A 219 -5.70 -27.12 9.21
CA SER A 219 -5.62 -28.13 8.16
C SER A 219 -6.46 -29.38 8.43
N SER A 220 -6.98 -29.55 9.66
CA SER A 220 -7.85 -30.67 10.03
C SER A 220 -9.27 -30.55 9.44
N ILE A 221 -9.65 -29.37 8.96
CA ILE A 221 -10.96 -29.12 8.36
C ILE A 221 -10.88 -29.39 6.87
N ASP A 222 -11.53 -30.46 6.39
CA ASP A 222 -11.63 -30.72 4.96
C ASP A 222 -12.61 -29.75 4.28
N ILE A 223 -12.11 -29.02 3.28
CA ILE A 223 -12.86 -28.04 2.49
C ILE A 223 -13.08 -28.51 1.04
N GLY A 224 -12.70 -29.76 0.74
CA GLY A 224 -12.83 -30.35 -0.59
C GLY A 224 -12.15 -29.51 -1.68
N ASN A 225 -12.90 -29.20 -2.73
CA ASN A 225 -12.38 -28.47 -3.90
C ASN A 225 -12.28 -26.94 -3.69
N ALA A 226 -12.77 -26.39 -2.58
CA ALA A 226 -12.66 -24.96 -2.29
C ALA A 226 -11.19 -24.49 -2.15
N LYS A 227 -10.27 -25.43 -1.87
CA LYS A 227 -8.81 -25.17 -1.86
C LYS A 227 -8.28 -24.58 -3.17
N TYR A 228 -8.87 -24.94 -4.31
CA TYR A 228 -8.43 -24.45 -5.62
C TYR A 228 -8.83 -22.99 -5.85
N ILE A 229 -9.98 -22.57 -5.32
CA ILE A 229 -10.42 -21.17 -5.34
C ILE A 229 -9.44 -20.33 -4.50
N TYR A 230 -9.07 -20.83 -3.32
CA TYR A 230 -8.13 -20.15 -2.44
C TYR A 230 -6.71 -20.05 -3.03
N CYS A 231 -6.27 -21.05 -3.81
CA CYS A 231 -5.02 -20.99 -4.57
C CYS A 231 -4.97 -19.87 -5.62
N MET A 232 -6.11 -19.24 -5.93
CA MET A 232 -6.26 -18.11 -6.83
C MET A 232 -7.03 -16.96 -6.16
N ALA A 233 -7.04 -16.89 -4.82
CA ALA A 233 -7.91 -16.00 -4.04
C ALA A 233 -7.84 -14.55 -4.52
N ASP A 234 -6.64 -14.06 -4.82
CA ASP A 234 -6.43 -12.68 -5.27
C ASP A 234 -7.07 -12.40 -6.63
N ILE A 235 -6.75 -13.24 -7.63
CA ILE A 235 -7.27 -13.09 -8.99
C ILE A 235 -8.78 -13.27 -9.00
N PHE A 236 -9.27 -14.31 -8.31
CA PHE A 236 -10.70 -14.56 -8.16
C PHE A 236 -11.41 -13.38 -7.49
N GLY A 237 -10.87 -12.88 -6.36
CA GLY A 237 -11.42 -11.76 -5.61
C GLY A 237 -11.51 -10.48 -6.46
N ILE A 238 -10.44 -10.13 -7.16
CA ILE A 238 -10.39 -8.96 -8.05
C ILE A 238 -11.43 -9.08 -9.18
N VAL A 239 -11.47 -10.22 -9.87
CA VAL A 239 -12.37 -10.41 -11.01
C VAL A 239 -13.84 -10.41 -10.56
N VAL A 240 -14.16 -11.13 -9.48
CA VAL A 240 -15.53 -11.20 -8.95
C VAL A 240 -15.98 -9.85 -8.39
N ALA A 241 -15.12 -9.16 -7.64
CA ALA A 241 -15.43 -7.82 -7.13
C ALA A 241 -15.64 -6.83 -8.28
N ALA A 242 -14.77 -6.82 -9.29
CA ALA A 242 -14.91 -5.96 -10.46
C ALA A 242 -16.19 -6.24 -11.24
N ALA A 243 -16.45 -7.50 -11.56
CA ALA A 243 -17.64 -7.91 -12.32
C ALA A 243 -18.92 -7.56 -11.56
N THR A 244 -18.98 -7.89 -10.27
CA THR A 244 -20.13 -7.61 -9.40
C THR A 244 -20.36 -6.11 -9.27
N HIS A 245 -19.30 -5.33 -8.99
CA HIS A 245 -19.39 -3.89 -8.85
C HIS A 245 -19.89 -3.21 -10.13
N VAL A 246 -19.33 -3.58 -11.29
CA VAL A 246 -19.75 -3.05 -12.59
C VAL A 246 -21.20 -3.43 -12.88
N THR A 247 -21.59 -4.66 -12.59
CA THR A 247 -22.96 -5.13 -12.81
C THR A 247 -23.95 -4.38 -11.94
N LEU A 248 -23.72 -4.32 -10.63
CA LEU A 248 -24.58 -3.59 -9.68
C LEU A 248 -24.61 -2.09 -9.99
N SER A 249 -23.48 -1.49 -10.38
CA SER A 249 -23.43 -0.07 -10.75
C SER A 249 -24.15 0.25 -12.07
N LYS A 250 -24.27 -0.74 -12.98
CA LYS A 250 -25.05 -0.60 -14.22
C LYS A 250 -26.55 -0.83 -13.98
N LEU A 251 -26.91 -1.76 -13.11
CA LEU A 251 -28.30 -2.05 -12.74
C LEU A 251 -28.90 -0.94 -11.87
N PHE A 252 -28.11 -0.40 -10.93
CA PHE A 252 -28.50 0.63 -9.98
C PHE A 252 -27.56 1.84 -10.09
N PRO A 253 -27.61 2.60 -11.20
CA PRO A 253 -26.69 3.70 -11.43
C PRO A 253 -26.97 4.86 -10.48
N ALA A 254 -25.98 5.23 -9.67
CA ALA A 254 -25.98 6.47 -8.91
C ALA A 254 -25.77 7.68 -9.84
N ARG A 255 -26.84 8.14 -10.49
CA ARG A 255 -26.79 9.15 -11.56
C ARG A 255 -26.11 10.45 -11.15
N GLU A 256 -26.32 10.90 -9.92
CA GLU A 256 -25.73 12.13 -9.36
C GLU A 256 -24.20 12.10 -9.34
N THR A 257 -23.61 10.91 -9.24
CA THR A 257 -22.15 10.72 -9.22
C THR A 257 -21.55 10.51 -10.61
N LEU A 258 -22.36 10.53 -11.69
CA LEU A 258 -21.91 10.38 -13.07
C LEU A 258 -21.79 11.75 -13.72
N ILE A 259 -20.64 12.38 -13.53
CA ILE A 259 -20.35 13.70 -14.09
C ILE A 259 -19.81 13.62 -15.53
N SER A 260 -20.06 14.68 -16.31
CA SER A 260 -19.65 14.77 -17.71
C SER A 260 -18.15 15.00 -17.87
N GLU A 261 -17.55 15.79 -16.99
CA GLU A 261 -16.14 16.17 -17.00
C GLU A 261 -15.52 15.99 -15.62
N ALA A 262 -14.22 15.68 -15.58
CA ALA A 262 -13.47 15.61 -14.34
C ALA A 262 -13.22 17.02 -13.81
N VAL A 263 -13.38 17.21 -12.50
CA VAL A 263 -13.09 18.46 -11.79
C VAL A 263 -11.96 18.17 -10.82
N PHE A 264 -10.75 18.59 -11.18
CA PHE A 264 -9.55 18.36 -10.38
C PHE A 264 -9.31 19.49 -9.36
N ALA A 265 -8.59 19.17 -8.28
CA ALA A 265 -8.29 20.15 -7.24
C ALA A 265 -7.51 21.36 -7.75
N HIS A 266 -6.50 21.16 -8.59
CA HIS A 266 -5.67 22.23 -9.13
C HIS A 266 -6.50 23.21 -9.97
N ASP A 267 -7.33 22.71 -10.88
CA ASP A 267 -8.22 23.54 -11.69
C ASP A 267 -9.19 24.36 -10.84
N VAL A 268 -9.70 23.78 -9.75
CA VAL A 268 -10.58 24.47 -8.81
C VAL A 268 -9.84 25.56 -8.03
N LEU A 269 -8.65 25.26 -7.50
CA LEU A 269 -7.86 26.21 -6.72
C LEU A 269 -7.34 27.37 -7.58
N GLU A 270 -7.10 27.13 -8.86
CA GLU A 270 -6.73 28.16 -9.84
C GLU A 270 -7.95 28.94 -10.38
N GLY A 271 -9.17 28.59 -9.98
CA GLY A 271 -10.39 29.27 -10.39
C GLY A 271 -10.80 29.00 -11.84
N ARG A 272 -10.32 27.90 -12.45
CA ARG A 272 -10.66 27.49 -13.82
C ARG A 272 -12.01 26.78 -13.92
N VAL A 273 -12.63 26.46 -12.79
CA VAL A 273 -13.90 25.72 -12.71
C VAL A 273 -15.00 26.61 -12.13
N ALA A 274 -16.06 26.80 -12.92
CA ALA A 274 -17.23 27.57 -12.50
C ALA A 274 -17.99 26.88 -11.34
N GLY A 275 -18.51 27.66 -10.39
CA GLY A 275 -19.24 27.18 -9.22
C GLY A 275 -18.37 26.91 -7.97
N TYR A 276 -17.04 26.88 -8.14
CA TYR A 276 -16.09 26.70 -7.04
C TYR A 276 -15.20 27.93 -6.76
N GLU A 277 -15.61 29.11 -7.23
CA GLU A 277 -14.83 30.35 -7.11
C GLU A 277 -14.56 30.74 -5.65
N HIS A 278 -15.46 30.35 -4.74
CA HIS A 278 -15.30 30.57 -3.31
C HIS A 278 -14.08 29.81 -2.74
N LEU A 279 -13.74 28.63 -3.29
CA LEU A 279 -12.57 27.86 -2.89
C LEU A 279 -11.28 28.51 -3.41
N ALA A 280 -11.28 28.96 -4.67
CA ALA A 280 -10.16 29.70 -5.26
C ALA A 280 -9.85 31.00 -4.48
N ARG A 281 -10.88 31.76 -4.11
CA ARG A 281 -10.72 32.98 -3.29
C ARG A 281 -10.16 32.69 -1.90
N ARG A 282 -10.63 31.60 -1.27
CA ARG A 282 -10.14 31.19 0.05
C ARG A 282 -8.66 30.77 0.00
N HIS A 283 -8.25 30.15 -1.10
CA HIS A 283 -6.84 29.82 -1.36
C HIS A 283 -6.00 31.09 -1.56
N GLY A 284 -6.43 32.03 -2.41
CA GLY A 284 -5.73 33.29 -2.65
C GLY A 284 -5.67 34.25 -1.45
N GLY A 285 -6.65 34.18 -0.54
CA GLY A 285 -6.68 34.97 0.70
C GLY A 285 -5.87 34.40 1.86
N ALA A 286 -5.54 33.10 1.81
CA ALA A 286 -4.74 32.41 2.82
C ALA A 286 -3.24 32.51 2.50
N GLY A 287 -2.70 33.73 2.43
CA GLY A 287 -1.25 33.97 2.46
C GLY A 287 -0.50 33.59 1.20
N THR A 288 -0.33 34.57 0.31
CA THR A 288 0.85 34.68 -0.53
C THR A 288 2.12 34.76 0.34
N THR A 289 2.73 33.62 0.66
CA THR A 289 4.18 33.47 0.40
C THR A 289 4.29 32.93 -1.02
N SER A 290 4.31 33.87 -1.96
CA SER A 290 4.46 33.66 -3.39
C SER A 290 5.69 32.77 -3.68
N PHE A 291 5.48 31.53 -4.13
CA PHE A 291 6.29 31.00 -5.22
C PHE A 291 5.60 31.46 -6.50
N ALA A 292 6.04 32.61 -7.01
CA ALA A 292 5.51 33.17 -8.24
C ALA A 292 5.88 32.23 -9.40
N ALA A 293 4.99 32.16 -10.39
CA ALA A 293 5.16 31.46 -11.67
C ALA A 293 6.41 31.89 -12.48
N SER A 294 7.25 32.80 -11.97
CA SER A 294 8.58 33.09 -12.50
C SER A 294 9.65 32.07 -12.10
N ASP A 295 9.40 31.20 -11.12
CA ASP A 295 10.38 30.18 -10.68
C ASP A 295 10.27 28.86 -11.45
N GLU A 296 9.16 28.62 -12.15
CA GLU A 296 8.96 27.41 -12.96
C GLU A 296 9.90 27.41 -14.19
N LYS A 297 10.14 28.58 -14.79
CA LYS A 297 11.13 28.74 -15.87
C LYS A 297 12.59 28.71 -15.39
N LYS A 298 12.87 28.94 -14.10
CA LYS A 298 14.23 28.87 -13.56
C LYS A 298 14.63 27.46 -13.13
N LEU A 299 13.67 26.56 -12.93
CA LEU A 299 13.95 25.17 -12.56
C LEU A 299 14.29 24.28 -13.76
N ASP A 300 13.84 24.63 -14.95
CA ASP A 300 14.20 23.92 -16.20
C ASP A 300 15.62 24.25 -16.68
N ASP A 301 16.19 25.39 -16.24
CA ASP A 301 17.52 25.88 -16.65
C ASP A 301 18.61 25.75 -15.56
N ALA A 302 18.33 25.12 -14.41
CA ALA A 302 19.30 24.98 -13.33
C ALA A 302 20.19 23.72 -13.53
N PRO A 303 21.53 23.84 -13.55
CA PRO A 303 22.42 22.68 -13.66
C PRO A 303 22.29 21.80 -12.42
N GLU A 304 22.28 20.48 -12.63
CA GLU A 304 22.18 19.43 -11.61
C GLU A 304 23.04 19.73 -10.37
N ALA A 305 22.39 20.16 -9.29
CA ALA A 305 23.02 20.29 -7.99
C ALA A 305 22.57 19.12 -7.11
N ASN A 306 23.55 18.27 -6.80
CA ASN A 306 23.51 17.19 -5.81
C ASN A 306 22.66 17.56 -4.58
N ILE A 307 21.60 16.80 -4.32
CA ILE A 307 20.94 16.84 -3.01
C ILE A 307 21.00 15.45 -2.39
N VAL A 308 21.76 15.45 -1.29
CA VAL A 308 22.00 14.40 -0.32
C VAL A 308 20.69 13.93 0.31
N SER A 309 20.62 12.61 0.47
CA SER A 309 19.59 11.84 1.18
C SER A 309 19.31 12.35 2.59
N VAL A 310 18.03 12.41 2.95
CA VAL A 310 17.52 12.16 4.32
C VAL A 310 16.41 11.13 4.22
#